data_AF-A0A510UKN8-F1
#
_entry.id   AF-A0A510UKN8-F1
#
_cell.length_a   1.000
_cell.length_b   1.000
_cell.length_c   1.000
_cell.angle_alpha   90.00
_cell.angle_beta   90.00
_cell.angle_gamma   90.00
#
_symmetry.space_group_name_H-M   'P 1'
#
loop_
_entity.id
_entity.type
_entity.pdbx_description
1 polymer ?
#
loop_
_entity_poly.entity_id
_entity_poly.type
_entity_poly.pdbx_seq_one_letter_code
_entity_poly.pdbx_strand_id
1 'polypeptide(L)'
;MKEPYVLEISAPYVTVERYVEITKKNKNTVLKHIREGKIPVMPKSGNKEMTLINLALLTKNEAINMDQSTIIIAIAAPYVTTERYAEISGIKPGTIERKISAKKFPVLPKEGSRELNLINLALLTKHALEAKF
;
A
#
# COMPACT_ATOMS: atom_id res chain seq x y z
N MET A 1 19.97 -18.26 -16.99
CA MET A 1 19.56 -16.95 -16.41
C MET A 1 18.33 -17.24 -15.56
N LYS A 2 18.29 -16.89 -14.27
CA LYS A 2 17.05 -17.06 -13.46
C LYS A 2 16.04 -16.01 -13.91
N GLU A 3 14.79 -16.39 -14.12
CA GLU A 3 13.73 -15.45 -14.52
C GLU A 3 13.42 -14.47 -13.37
N PRO A 4 13.15 -13.19 -13.68
CA PRO A 4 12.79 -12.20 -12.68
C PRO A 4 11.46 -12.55 -12.03
N TYR A 5 11.34 -12.31 -10.72
CA TYR A 5 10.08 -12.42 -10.02
C TYR A 5 9.26 -11.15 -10.25
N VAL A 6 8.08 -11.29 -10.87
CA VAL A 6 7.20 -10.16 -11.18
C VAL A 6 6.16 -9.99 -10.07
N LEU A 7 6.14 -8.80 -9.49
CA LEU A 7 5.20 -8.37 -8.45
C LEU A 7 4.18 -7.40 -9.03
N GLU A 8 2.94 -7.85 -9.14
CA GLU A 8 1.82 -6.97 -9.47
C GLU A 8 1.27 -6.33 -8.19
N ILE A 9 1.34 -5.00 -8.13
CA ILE A 9 0.82 -4.23 -6.99
C ILE A 9 -0.31 -3.34 -7.48
N SER A 10 -1.53 -3.68 -7.09
CA SER A 10 -2.72 -2.83 -7.31
C SER A 10 -2.87 -1.76 -6.23
N ALA A 11 -2.51 -2.08 -4.98
CA ALA A 11 -2.48 -1.12 -3.88
C ALA A 11 -1.30 -1.42 -2.93
N PRO A 12 -0.36 -0.47 -2.73
CA PRO A 12 0.78 -0.70 -1.84
C PRO A 12 0.37 -0.70 -0.36
N TYR A 13 -0.74 -0.04 -0.02
CA TYR A 13 -1.29 -0.03 1.32
C TYR A 13 -2.74 -0.50 1.34
N VAL A 14 -3.07 -1.41 2.25
CA VAL A 14 -4.41 -1.97 2.41
C VAL A 14 -4.85 -1.93 3.88
N THR A 15 -6.16 -1.95 4.14
CA THR A 15 -6.66 -2.11 5.51
C THR A 15 -6.36 -3.51 6.05
N VAL A 16 -6.43 -3.67 7.37
CA VAL A 16 -6.30 -4.99 8.01
C VAL A 16 -7.42 -5.92 7.52
N GLU A 17 -8.64 -5.41 7.41
CA GLU A 17 -9.80 -6.13 6.90
C GLU A 17 -9.55 -6.63 5.47
N ARG A 18 -9.08 -5.75 4.58
CA ARG A 18 -8.77 -6.11 3.19
C ARG A 18 -7.66 -7.14 3.09
N TYR A 19 -6.61 -7.00 3.90
CA TYR A 19 -5.53 -7.98 3.96
C TYR A 19 -6.01 -9.36 4.41
N VAL A 20 -6.83 -9.41 5.46
CA VAL A 20 -7.46 -10.67 5.95
C VAL A 20 -8.33 -11.30 4.87
N GLU A 21 -9.11 -10.49 4.16
CA GLU A 21 -9.96 -10.95 3.06
C GLU A 21 -9.16 -11.60 1.93
N ILE A 22 -8.07 -10.98 1.51
CA ILE A 22 -7.23 -11.45 0.41
C ILE A 22 -6.41 -12.68 0.83
N THR A 23 -5.79 -12.64 2.01
CA THR A 23 -4.87 -13.70 2.47
C THR A 23 -5.56 -14.86 3.17
N LYS A 24 -6.84 -14.72 3.52
CA LYS A 24 -7.62 -15.67 4.33
C LYS A 24 -7.00 -15.97 5.71
N LYS A 25 -6.06 -15.15 6.18
CA LYS A 25 -5.42 -15.30 7.49
C LYS A 25 -6.38 -14.88 8.61
N ASN A 26 -6.26 -15.50 9.77
CA ASN A 26 -7.05 -15.12 10.94
C ASN A 26 -6.71 -13.68 11.41
N LYS A 27 -7.74 -12.83 11.61
CA LYS A 27 -7.58 -11.43 12.00
C LYS A 27 -6.76 -11.23 13.27
N ASN A 28 -6.98 -12.03 14.31
CA ASN A 28 -6.25 -11.92 15.58
C ASN A 28 -4.77 -12.24 15.40
N THR A 29 -4.45 -13.21 14.53
CA THR A 29 -3.07 -13.55 14.18
C THR A 29 -2.39 -12.40 13.43
N VAL A 30 -3.07 -11.79 12.46
CA VAL A 30 -2.57 -10.61 11.74
C VAL A 30 -2.28 -9.46 12.70
N LEU A 31 -3.22 -9.14 13.60
CA LEU A 31 -3.05 -8.09 14.61
C LEU A 31 -1.92 -8.40 15.60
N LYS A 32 -1.71 -9.68 15.96
CA LYS A 32 -0.56 -10.11 16.76
C LYS A 32 0.75 -9.85 16.01
N HIS A 33 0.86 -10.28 14.76
CA HIS A 33 2.07 -10.08 13.96
C HIS A 33 2.39 -8.61 13.68
N ILE A 34 1.37 -7.75 13.54
CA ILE A 34 1.58 -6.29 13.46
C ILE A 34 2.21 -5.77 14.76
N ARG A 35 1.68 -6.16 15.92
CA ARG A 35 2.24 -5.74 17.23
C ARG A 35 3.65 -6.24 17.46
N GLU A 36 3.97 -7.42 16.94
CA GLU A 36 5.30 -8.03 16.99
C GLU A 36 6.27 -7.46 15.93
N GLY A 37 5.84 -6.50 15.11
CA GLY A 37 6.68 -5.91 14.05
C GLY A 37 6.95 -6.84 12.85
N LYS A 38 6.25 -7.97 12.76
CA LYS A 38 6.41 -8.95 11.67
C LYS A 38 5.66 -8.57 10.39
N ILE A 39 4.62 -7.74 10.51
CA ILE A 39 3.88 -7.21 9.36
C ILE A 39 4.13 -5.69 9.32
N PRO A 40 4.78 -5.18 8.26
CA PRO A 40 5.05 -3.76 8.14
C PRO A 40 3.75 -2.98 7.91
N VAL A 41 3.66 -1.80 8.51
CA VAL A 41 2.50 -0.91 8.42
C VAL A 41 2.92 0.47 7.95
N MET A 42 1.99 1.20 7.33
CA MET A 42 2.20 2.61 7.02
C MET A 42 2.51 3.38 8.32
N PRO A 43 3.57 4.22 8.34
CA PRO A 43 3.86 5.06 9.49
C PRO A 43 2.65 5.89 9.91
N LYS A 44 2.37 5.89 11.21
CA LYS A 44 1.26 6.63 11.80
C LYS A 44 1.75 7.93 12.42
N SER A 45 0.96 8.99 12.27
CA SER A 45 1.19 10.26 12.98
C SER A 45 0.53 10.30 14.36
N GLY A 46 -0.20 9.25 14.74
CA GLY A 46 -0.80 9.12 16.06
C GLY A 46 -1.62 7.84 16.21
N ASN A 47 -1.96 7.51 17.46
CA ASN A 47 -2.60 6.23 17.81
C ASN A 47 -4.03 6.09 17.24
N LYS A 48 -4.70 7.21 16.97
CA LYS A 48 -6.04 7.24 16.35
C LYS A 48 -6.00 6.97 14.84
N GLU A 49 -4.82 7.00 14.22
CA GLU A 49 -4.71 6.71 12.79
C GLU A 49 -4.92 5.22 12.53
N MET A 50 -5.74 4.92 11.53
CA MET A 50 -6.02 3.57 11.08
C MET A 50 -4.72 2.84 10.73
N THR A 51 -4.64 1.55 11.11
CA THR A 51 -3.54 0.68 10.67
C THR A 51 -3.74 0.32 9.22
N LEU A 52 -2.74 0.66 8.39
CA LEU A 52 -2.66 0.21 7.01
C LEU A 52 -1.46 -0.70 6.87
N ILE A 53 -1.67 -1.90 6.33
CA ILE A 53 -0.59 -2.86 6.07
C ILE A 53 0.14 -2.40 4.81
N ASN A 54 1.47 -2.42 4.88
CA ASN A 54 2.35 -2.12 3.76
C ASN A 54 2.60 -3.41 2.96
N LEU A 55 1.73 -3.65 1.97
CA LEU A 55 1.76 -4.87 1.18
C LEU A 55 3.01 -4.93 0.29
N ALA A 56 3.41 -3.80 -0.30
CA ALA A 56 4.59 -3.72 -1.17
C ALA A 56 5.86 -4.19 -0.44
N LEU A 57 6.06 -3.73 0.79
CA LEU A 57 7.22 -4.07 1.58
C LEU A 57 7.18 -5.50 2.12
N LEU A 58 6.00 -5.96 2.57
CA LEU A 58 5.81 -7.34 3.02
C LEU A 58 6.20 -8.33 1.91
N THR A 59 5.66 -8.14 0.71
CA THR A 59 5.93 -9.02 -0.42
C THR A 59 7.39 -8.97 -0.87
N LYS A 60 8.02 -7.78 -0.87
CA LYS A 60 9.46 -7.65 -1.13
C LYS A 60 10.29 -8.47 -0.13
N ASN A 61 9.98 -8.37 1.17
CA ASN A 61 10.71 -9.09 2.21
C ASN A 61 10.54 -10.60 2.07
N GLU A 62 9.32 -11.07 1.79
CA GLU A 62 9.06 -12.49 1.51
C GLU A 62 9.85 -12.98 0.30
N ALA A 63 9.85 -12.23 -0.81
CA ALA A 63 10.60 -12.58 -2.01
C ALA A 63 12.13 -12.60 -1.78
N ILE A 64 12.66 -11.65 -1.01
CA ILE A 64 14.09 -11.63 -0.63
C ILE A 64 14.47 -12.89 0.14
N ASN A 65 13.61 -13.32 1.07
CA ASN A 65 13.84 -14.51 1.89
C ASN A 65 13.81 -15.83 1.08
N MET A 66 13.24 -15.83 -0.13
CA MET A 66 13.15 -17.01 -1.01
C MET A 66 14.36 -17.17 -1.97
N ASP A 67 15.46 -16.46 -1.74
CA ASP A 67 16.74 -16.56 -2.49
C ASP A 67 16.70 -16.09 -3.97
N GLN A 68 16.37 -14.80 -4.08
CA GLN A 68 16.85 -13.80 -5.06
C GLN A 68 16.79 -14.17 -6.56
N SER A 69 15.76 -13.61 -7.21
CA SER A 69 15.81 -13.15 -8.59
C SER A 69 15.59 -11.64 -8.64
N THR A 70 15.89 -11.01 -9.77
CA THR A 70 15.54 -9.60 -10.02
C THR A 70 14.04 -9.41 -9.79
N ILE A 71 13.66 -8.56 -8.84
CA ILE A 71 12.24 -8.25 -8.60
C ILE A 71 11.82 -7.16 -9.58
N ILE A 72 10.84 -7.48 -10.43
CA ILE A 72 10.18 -6.50 -11.30
C ILE A 72 8.87 -6.12 -10.63
N ILE A 73 8.69 -4.83 -10.33
CA ILE A 73 7.41 -4.32 -9.84
C ILE A 73 6.61 -3.83 -11.04
N ALA A 74 5.49 -4.49 -11.29
CA ALA A 74 4.54 -4.12 -12.33
C ALA A 74 3.38 -3.35 -11.71
N ILE A 75 3.17 -2.12 -12.17
CA ILE A 75 2.05 -1.27 -11.77
C ILE A 75 1.15 -1.12 -12.99
N ALA A 76 0.01 -1.80 -12.97
CA ALA A 76 -0.90 -1.84 -14.11
C ALA A 76 -1.43 -0.46 -14.51
N ALA A 77 -1.62 0.44 -13.53
CA ALA A 77 -2.04 1.82 -13.76
C ALA A 77 -1.21 2.76 -12.86
N PRO A 78 -0.41 3.68 -13.43
CA PRO A 78 0.44 4.57 -12.63
C PRO A 78 -0.36 5.58 -11.81
N TYR A 79 -1.59 5.88 -12.24
CA TYR A 79 -2.53 6.76 -11.55
C TYR A 79 -3.90 6.12 -11.44
N VAL A 80 -4.57 6.32 -10.30
CA VAL A 80 -5.95 5.87 -10.07
C VAL A 80 -6.75 6.95 -9.35
N THR A 81 -8.06 6.97 -9.53
CA THR A 81 -8.92 7.91 -8.78
C THR A 81 -9.00 7.53 -7.30
N THR A 82 -9.46 8.47 -6.47
CA THR A 82 -9.77 8.19 -5.05
C THR A 82 -10.75 7.02 -4.91
N GLU A 83 -11.80 6.98 -5.73
CA GLU A 83 -12.82 5.93 -5.70
C GLU A 83 -12.22 4.57 -6.03
N ARG A 84 -11.42 4.50 -7.11
CA ARG A 84 -10.78 3.26 -7.51
C ARG A 84 -9.79 2.78 -6.46
N TYR A 85 -9.00 3.71 -5.89
CA TYR A 85 -8.08 3.36 -4.81
C TYR A 85 -8.81 2.87 -3.56
N ALA A 86 -9.95 3.47 -3.22
CA ALA A 86 -10.77 3.05 -2.10
C ALA A 86 -11.24 1.60 -2.24
N GLU A 87 -11.72 1.25 -3.42
CA GLU A 87 -12.19 -0.10 -3.74
C GLU A 87 -11.10 -1.16 -3.55
N ILE A 88 -9.92 -0.94 -4.13
CA ILE A 88 -8.85 -1.94 -4.12
C ILE A 88 -8.12 -2.02 -2.77
N SER A 89 -7.98 -0.90 -2.06
CA SER A 89 -7.28 -0.83 -0.78
C SER A 89 -8.16 -1.13 0.44
N GLY A 90 -9.48 -1.00 0.30
CA GLY A 90 -10.43 -1.04 1.39
C GLY A 90 -10.44 0.23 2.26
N ILE A 91 -9.69 1.28 1.89
CA ILE A 91 -9.65 2.55 2.63
C ILE A 91 -10.86 3.40 2.22
N LYS A 92 -11.57 3.98 3.20
CA LYS A 92 -12.70 4.87 2.91
C LYS A 92 -12.26 6.11 2.10
N PRO A 93 -13.02 6.56 1.08
CA PRO A 93 -12.68 7.73 0.25
C PRO A 93 -12.32 8.97 1.08
N GLY A 94 -13.13 9.34 2.07
CA GLY A 94 -12.83 10.50 2.92
C GLY A 94 -11.53 10.38 3.73
N THR A 95 -11.04 9.17 3.99
CA THR A 95 -9.73 8.95 4.63
C THR A 95 -8.58 9.13 3.65
N ILE A 96 -8.77 8.70 2.41
CA ILE A 96 -7.83 8.93 1.31
C ILE A 96 -7.70 10.44 1.09
N GLU A 97 -8.81 11.16 0.98
CA GLU A 97 -8.84 12.63 0.82
C GLU A 97 -8.10 13.37 1.94
N ARG A 98 -8.28 12.93 3.20
CA ARG A 98 -7.50 13.48 4.33
C ARG A 98 -6.01 13.20 4.19
N LYS A 99 -5.61 12.02 3.73
CA LYS A 99 -4.18 11.67 3.51
C LYS A 99 -3.58 12.45 2.33
N ILE A 100 -4.35 12.72 1.28
CA ILE A 100 -3.97 13.59 0.17
C ILE A 100 -3.73 15.01 0.69
N SER A 101 -4.70 15.55 1.44
CA SER A 101 -4.59 16.90 2.04
C SER A 101 -3.41 17.03 2.98
N ALA A 102 -3.08 15.96 3.72
CA ALA A 102 -1.92 15.87 4.59
C ALA A 102 -0.61 15.55 3.84
N LYS A 103 -0.60 15.56 2.50
CA LYS A 103 0.55 15.23 1.63
C LYS A 103 1.16 13.84 1.86
N LYS A 104 0.42 12.94 2.49
CA LYS A 104 0.86 11.54 2.71
C LYS A 104 0.64 10.67 1.47
N PHE A 105 -0.39 10.98 0.68
CA PHE A 105 -0.69 10.28 -0.57
C PHE A 105 -0.34 11.19 -1.74
N PRO A 106 0.62 10.81 -2.60
CA PRO A 106 0.99 11.61 -3.75
C PRO A 106 -0.13 11.57 -4.79
N VAL A 107 -0.45 12.73 -5.35
CA VAL A 107 -1.41 12.88 -6.44
C VAL A 107 -0.78 13.64 -7.59
N LEU A 108 -1.28 13.41 -8.81
CA LEU A 108 -0.98 14.28 -9.94
C LEU A 108 -1.43 15.71 -9.58
N PRO A 109 -0.60 16.74 -9.83
CA PRO A 109 -1.02 18.12 -9.68
C PRO A 109 -2.27 18.40 -10.51
N LYS A 110 -3.21 19.16 -9.92
CA LYS A 110 -4.42 19.60 -10.60
C LYS A 110 -4.20 20.96 -11.23
N GLU A 111 -4.79 21.18 -12.40
CA GLU A 111 -4.82 22.50 -13.03
C GLU A 111 -6.06 23.31 -12.60
N GLY A 112 -7.13 22.62 -12.21
CA GLY A 112 -8.37 23.20 -11.71
C GLY A 112 -8.95 22.49 -10.49
N SER A 113 -9.77 23.21 -9.72
CA SER A 113 -10.41 22.70 -8.50
C SER A 113 -11.46 21.61 -8.75
N ARG A 114 -11.94 21.46 -9.98
CA ARG A 114 -12.95 20.46 -10.39
C ARG A 114 -12.35 19.11 -10.81
N GLU A 115 -11.03 19.03 -10.93
CA GLU A 115 -10.39 17.78 -11.33
C GLU A 115 -10.44 16.72 -10.24
N LEU A 116 -10.53 15.47 -10.67
CA LEU A 116 -10.45 14.32 -9.79
C LEU A 116 -9.04 14.21 -9.18
N ASN A 117 -8.97 13.67 -7.97
CA ASN A 117 -7.69 13.29 -7.41
C ASN A 117 -7.18 12.03 -8.12
N LEU A 118 -6.01 12.14 -8.76
CA LEU A 118 -5.31 11.02 -9.40
C LEU A 118 -4.12 10.61 -8.53
N ILE A 119 -4.29 9.56 -7.73
CA ILE A 119 -3.28 9.04 -6.82
C ILE A 119 -2.17 8.36 -7.62
N ASN A 120 -0.94 8.82 -7.42
CA ASN A 120 0.25 8.27 -8.09
C ASN A 120 0.69 6.98 -7.40
N LEU A 121 0.31 5.83 -7.95
CA LEU A 121 0.62 4.51 -7.39
C LEU A 121 2.11 4.18 -7.49
N ALA A 122 2.81 4.66 -8.52
CA ALA A 122 4.25 4.45 -8.65
C ALA A 122 5.01 5.11 -7.49
N LEU A 123 4.72 6.37 -7.22
CA LEU A 123 5.36 7.10 -6.14
C LEU A 123 4.93 6.57 -4.76
N LEU A 124 3.65 6.23 -4.59
CA LEU A 124 3.17 5.66 -3.33
C LEU A 124 3.81 4.29 -3.04
N THR A 125 4.01 3.47 -4.06
CA THR A 125 4.69 2.16 -3.95
C THR A 125 6.15 2.35 -3.62
N LYS A 126 6.84 3.29 -4.27
CA LYS A 126 8.22 3.65 -3.91
C LYS A 126 8.33 4.03 -2.43
N HIS A 127 7.49 4.95 -1.95
CA HIS A 127 7.46 5.34 -0.53
C HIS A 127 7.18 4.15 0.40
N ALA A 128 6.33 3.23 -0.03
CA ALA A 128 6.04 2.01 0.73
C ALA A 128 7.26 1.10 0.86
N LEU A 129 8.04 0.94 -0.20
CA LEU A 129 9.25 0.11 -0.20
C LEU A 129 10.42 0.74 0.56
N GLU A 130 10.44 2.07 0.68
CA GLU A 130 11.45 2.85 1.42
C GLU A 130 11.06 3.07 2.89
N ALA A 131 9.84 2.72 3.28
CA ALA A 131 9.37 2.90 4.65
C ALA A 131 10.25 2.10 5.61
N LYS A 132 10.87 2.81 6.56
CA LYS A 132 11.56 2.17 7.69
C LYS A 132 10.52 1.68 8.69
N PHE A 133 10.68 0.45 9.15
CA PHE A 133 9.86 -0.22 10.16
C PHE A 133 10.73 -0.55 11.37
#